data_AF-A0A662ST97-F1
#
_entry.id   AF-A0A662ST97-F1
#
_cell.length_a   1.000
_cell.length_b   1.000
_cell.length_c   1.000
_cell.angle_alpha   90.00
_cell.angle_beta   90.00
_cell.angle_gamma   90.00
#
_symmetry.space_group_name_H-M   'P 1'
#
loop_
_entity.id
_entity.type
_entity.pdbx_description
1 polymer ?
#
loop_
_entity_poly.entity_id
_entity_poly.type
_entity_poly.pdbx_seq_one_letter_code
_entity_poly.pdbx_strand_id
1 'polypeptide(L)'
;MKRAWLLRMLREYGPCAKLAYYRGRPAAQVLYYPEEADPTVAAGRKGVLVVNCVYNPVAEAQRLGIASMLLKMVVEEARRGISCLRGEPCRFILAKAFTTGLFLSLPEFYRRCGFKPVPGSGGRLFYLPVAGEYEPLPPAGGYRPLPEDRGRALVFYSPVCQFSYSFAVEAARVVREVAPELEVELLNMWESPQEFLKRGGCGLVVNAKPVRSFVMDKEFREEVKRAARGR
;
A
#
# COMPACT_ATOMS: atom_id res chain seq x y z
N MET A 1 0.65 -14.99 6.39
CA MET A 1 1.18 -13.61 6.40
C MET A 1 0.20 -12.56 6.97
N LYS A 2 -0.89 -12.16 6.29
CA LYS A 2 -1.79 -11.07 6.74
C LYS A 2 -2.28 -11.22 8.19
N ARG A 3 -2.64 -12.44 8.60
CA ARG A 3 -3.02 -12.76 9.99
C ARG A 3 -1.91 -12.42 11.00
N ALA A 4 -0.67 -12.79 10.70
CA ALA A 4 0.47 -12.50 11.58
C ALA A 4 0.70 -10.99 11.71
N TRP A 5 0.61 -10.26 10.60
CA TRP A 5 0.65 -8.80 10.60
C TRP A 5 -0.48 -8.18 11.43
N LEU A 6 -1.73 -8.64 11.25
CA LEU A 6 -2.88 -8.14 12.03
C LEU A 6 -2.69 -8.37 13.53
N LEU A 7 -2.28 -9.58 13.93
CA LEU A 7 -2.02 -9.91 15.34
C LEU A 7 -0.89 -9.06 15.92
N ARG A 8 0.16 -8.80 15.14
CA ARG A 8 1.25 -7.90 15.52
C ARG A 8 0.73 -6.48 15.74
N MET A 9 -0.01 -5.93 14.78
CA MET A 9 -0.57 -4.58 14.87
C MET A 9 -1.48 -4.43 16.08
N LEU A 10 -2.39 -5.39 16.30
CA LEU A 10 -3.30 -5.39 17.44
C LEU A 10 -2.57 -5.43 18.79
N ARG A 11 -1.50 -6.21 18.89
CA ARG A 11 -0.70 -6.33 20.12
C ARG A 11 0.14 -5.08 20.40
N GLU A 12 0.79 -4.53 19.37
CA GLU A 12 1.80 -3.46 19.53
C GLU A 12 1.19 -2.06 19.46
N TYR A 13 0.13 -1.90 18.67
CA TYR A 13 -0.50 -0.61 18.38
C TYR A 13 -2.02 -0.63 18.62
N GLY A 14 -2.65 -1.77 18.89
CA GLY A 14 -4.11 -1.82 19.06
C GLY A 14 -4.88 -1.81 17.73
N PRO A 15 -6.18 -1.43 17.74
CA PRO A 15 -7.06 -1.51 16.58
C PRO A 15 -6.49 -0.85 15.31
N CYS A 16 -6.44 -1.62 14.21
CA CYS A 16 -5.88 -1.22 12.92
C CYS A 16 -6.91 -1.32 11.76
N ALA A 17 -8.18 -1.54 12.08
CA ALA A 17 -9.25 -1.56 11.09
C ALA A 17 -10.60 -1.21 11.72
N LYS A 18 -11.47 -0.60 10.92
CA LYS A 18 -12.92 -0.59 11.18
C LYS A 18 -13.62 -1.42 10.13
N LEU A 19 -14.61 -2.19 10.56
CA LEU A 19 -15.43 -3.05 9.71
C LEU A 19 -16.89 -2.61 9.82
N ALA A 20 -17.61 -2.60 8.71
CA ALA A 20 -19.06 -2.43 8.69
C ALA A 20 -19.72 -3.75 8.31
N TYR A 21 -20.83 -4.06 8.97
CA TYR A 21 -21.68 -5.18 8.64
C TYR A 21 -22.97 -4.67 7.99
N TYR A 22 -23.41 -5.33 6.92
CA TYR A 22 -24.67 -5.08 6.25
C TYR A 22 -25.46 -6.40 6.22
N ARG A 23 -26.67 -6.39 6.78
CA ARG A 23 -27.52 -7.59 6.92
C ARG A 23 -26.78 -8.78 7.56
N GLY A 24 -26.05 -8.51 8.65
CA GLY A 24 -25.32 -9.52 9.43
C GLY A 24 -24.02 -10.02 8.79
N ARG A 25 -23.60 -9.49 7.63
CA ARG A 25 -22.37 -9.91 6.93
C ARG A 25 -21.37 -8.76 6.81
N PRO A 26 -20.05 -8.99 6.91
CA PRO A 26 -19.05 -7.96 6.64
C PRO A 26 -19.23 -7.41 5.22
N ALA A 27 -19.28 -6.07 5.10
CA ALA A 27 -19.59 -5.40 3.84
C ALA A 27 -18.54 -4.37 3.44
N ALA A 28 -17.91 -3.70 4.40
CA ALA A 28 -16.87 -2.72 4.11
C ALA A 28 -15.81 -2.67 5.20
N GLN A 29 -14.64 -2.14 4.85
CA GLN A 29 -13.55 -1.89 5.79
C GLN A 29 -12.84 -0.56 5.51
N VAL A 30 -12.25 -0.02 6.58
CA VAL A 30 -11.17 0.96 6.53
C VAL A 30 -9.99 0.38 7.31
N LEU A 31 -8.92 0.05 6.62
CA LEU A 31 -7.68 -0.48 7.19
C LEU A 31 -6.68 0.66 7.37
N TYR A 32 -6.16 0.82 8.58
CA TYR A 32 -5.23 1.88 8.93
C TYR A 32 -4.16 1.42 9.92
N TYR A 33 -3.04 2.14 9.97
CA TYR A 33 -1.96 1.87 10.92
C TYR A 33 -1.11 3.14 11.10
N PRO A 34 -0.39 3.30 12.21
CA PRO A 34 0.53 4.42 12.39
C PRO A 34 1.73 4.29 11.45
N GLU A 35 2.15 5.37 10.79
CA GLU A 35 3.23 5.30 9.80
C GLU A 35 4.55 4.78 10.40
N GLU A 36 4.83 5.08 11.67
CA GLU A 36 5.98 4.56 12.41
C GLU A 36 6.02 3.02 12.52
N ALA A 37 4.90 2.33 12.27
CA ALA A 37 4.87 0.86 12.21
C ALA A 37 5.33 0.28 10.87
N ASP A 38 5.45 1.10 9.81
CA ASP A 38 5.84 0.64 8.48
C ASP A 38 7.37 0.60 8.34
N PRO A 39 8.00 -0.59 8.35
CA PRO A 39 9.46 -0.68 8.27
C PRO A 39 9.98 -0.30 6.87
N THR A 40 9.10 -0.13 5.88
CA THR A 40 9.47 0.29 4.53
C THR A 40 9.56 1.81 4.37
N VAL A 41 9.31 2.57 5.45
CA VAL A 41 9.46 4.02 5.49
C VAL A 41 10.62 4.35 6.42
N ALA A 42 11.80 4.66 5.84
CA ALA A 42 13.10 4.74 6.54
C ALA A 42 13.14 5.60 7.82
N ALA A 43 12.21 6.55 7.99
CA ALA A 43 12.14 7.41 9.18
C ALA A 43 10.70 7.60 9.70
N GLY A 44 9.74 6.74 9.30
CA GLY A 44 8.28 6.84 9.51
C GLY A 44 7.79 7.98 10.42
N ARG A 45 7.04 8.94 9.86
CA ARG A 45 6.69 10.17 10.59
C ARG A 45 5.84 9.84 11.83
N LYS A 46 6.27 10.36 12.97
CA LYS A 46 5.52 10.20 14.23
C LYS A 46 4.18 10.93 14.16
N GLY A 47 3.15 10.35 14.77
CA GLY A 47 1.81 10.96 14.85
C GLY A 47 1.05 10.97 13.53
N VAL A 48 1.46 10.18 12.54
CA VAL A 48 0.81 10.08 11.21
C VAL A 48 0.06 8.76 11.11
N LEU A 49 -1.20 8.84 10.66
CA LEU A 49 -2.03 7.66 10.41
C LEU A 49 -2.06 7.35 8.91
N VAL A 50 -1.72 6.13 8.54
CA VAL A 50 -1.82 5.64 7.16
C VAL A 50 -3.13 4.89 6.98
N VAL A 51 -4.04 5.42 6.17
CA VAL A 51 -5.18 4.67 5.63
C VAL A 51 -4.70 3.93 4.39
N ASN A 52 -4.46 2.63 4.53
CA ASN A 52 -3.94 1.81 3.45
C ASN A 52 -5.02 1.32 2.49
N CYS A 53 -6.23 1.09 3.00
CA CYS A 53 -7.31 0.56 2.18
C CYS A 53 -8.67 1.00 2.71
N VAL A 54 -9.51 1.53 1.83
CA VAL A 54 -10.96 1.62 2.01
C VAL A 54 -11.57 0.69 0.97
N TYR A 55 -12.36 -0.29 1.40
CA TYR A 55 -12.87 -1.31 0.50
C TYR A 55 -14.30 -1.71 0.85
N ASN A 56 -15.17 -1.70 -0.15
CA ASN A 56 -16.56 -2.14 -0.06
C ASN A 56 -16.88 -2.99 -1.31
N PRO A 57 -16.61 -4.31 -1.27
CA PRO A 57 -16.84 -5.19 -2.41
C PRO A 57 -18.32 -5.54 -2.63
N VAL A 58 -19.20 -5.28 -1.65
CA VAL A 58 -20.59 -5.74 -1.67
C VAL A 58 -21.45 -4.70 -2.38
N ALA A 59 -21.86 -4.98 -3.61
CA ALA A 59 -22.57 -4.03 -4.48
C ALA A 59 -23.84 -3.46 -3.82
N GLU A 60 -24.60 -4.29 -3.10
CA GLU A 60 -25.83 -3.91 -2.39
C GLU A 60 -25.56 -3.00 -1.18
N ALA A 61 -24.34 -3.01 -0.66
CA ALA A 61 -23.89 -2.16 0.44
C ALA A 61 -23.18 -0.89 -0.05
N GLN A 62 -23.04 -0.70 -1.37
CA GLN A 62 -22.44 0.51 -1.94
C GLN A 62 -23.45 1.63 -2.07
N ARG A 63 -22.95 2.87 -2.20
CA ARG A 63 -23.75 4.11 -2.29
C ARG A 63 -24.66 4.39 -1.10
N LEU A 64 -24.60 3.57 -0.04
CA LEU A 64 -25.29 3.78 1.24
C LEU A 64 -24.47 4.61 2.24
N GLY A 65 -23.35 5.20 1.83
CA GLY A 65 -22.48 6.00 2.70
C GLY A 65 -21.64 5.21 3.72
N ILE A 66 -21.68 3.86 3.70
CA ILE A 66 -20.97 3.01 4.67
C ILE A 66 -19.47 3.30 4.74
N ALA A 67 -18.78 3.40 3.59
CA ALA A 67 -17.35 3.69 3.55
C ALA A 67 -17.04 5.10 4.10
N SER A 68 -17.87 6.09 3.76
CA SER A 68 -17.74 7.46 4.28
C SER A 68 -17.94 7.52 5.78
N MET A 69 -18.92 6.78 6.32
CA MET A 69 -19.15 6.65 7.76
C MET A 69 -17.93 6.04 8.47
N LEU A 70 -17.41 4.91 7.98
CA LEU A 70 -16.23 4.28 8.57
C LEU A 70 -15.02 5.22 8.57
N LEU A 71 -14.76 5.92 7.46
CA LEU A 71 -13.66 6.87 7.37
C LEU A 71 -13.86 8.06 8.31
N LYS A 72 -15.09 8.60 8.41
CA LYS A 72 -15.43 9.67 9.34
C LYS A 72 -15.15 9.27 10.79
N MET A 73 -15.53 8.06 11.20
CA MET A 73 -15.21 7.54 12.53
C MET A 73 -13.70 7.47 12.77
N VAL A 74 -12.91 7.01 11.79
CA VAL A 74 -11.44 7.00 11.90
C VAL A 74 -10.89 8.42 12.04
N VAL A 75 -11.39 9.39 11.26
CA VAL A 75 -10.97 10.79 11.32
C VAL A 75 -11.32 11.43 12.68
N GLU A 76 -12.50 11.14 13.23
CA GLU A 76 -12.93 11.65 14.53
C GLU A 76 -12.10 11.08 15.68
N GLU A 77 -11.78 9.78 15.64
CA GLU A 77 -10.87 9.17 16.61
C GLU A 77 -9.45 9.71 16.46
N ALA A 78 -8.97 9.89 15.22
CA ALA A 78 -7.68 10.49 14.94
C ALA A 78 -7.59 11.92 15.49
N ARG A 79 -8.69 12.69 15.50
CA ARG A 79 -8.74 14.03 16.13
C ARG A 79 -8.67 13.98 17.65
N ARG A 80 -9.36 13.03 18.27
CA ARG A 80 -9.50 12.94 19.73
C ARG A 80 -8.34 12.24 20.42
N GLY A 81 -7.62 11.39 19.70
CA GLY A 81 -6.63 10.48 20.27
C GLY A 81 -6.95 9.05 19.91
N ILE A 82 -6.38 8.56 18.79
CA ILE A 82 -6.63 7.19 18.33
C ILE A 82 -5.66 6.24 19.04
N SER A 83 -6.15 5.08 19.47
CA SER A 83 -5.37 4.11 20.24
C SER A 83 -4.08 3.66 19.56
N CYS A 84 -4.10 3.52 18.22
CA CYS A 84 -2.90 3.18 17.45
C CYS A 84 -1.84 4.27 17.32
N LEU A 85 -2.13 5.46 17.84
CA LEU A 85 -1.16 6.52 18.12
C LEU A 85 -0.98 6.73 19.63
N ARG A 86 -1.15 5.67 20.44
CA ARG A 86 -1.03 5.72 21.91
C ARG A 86 -1.98 6.72 22.58
N GLY A 87 -3.14 7.00 21.95
CA GLY A 87 -4.12 7.96 22.46
C GLY A 87 -3.78 9.42 22.14
N GLU A 88 -2.72 9.68 21.38
CA GLU A 88 -2.36 11.03 20.94
C GLU A 88 -3.17 11.45 19.70
N PRO A 89 -3.52 12.74 19.58
CA PRO A 89 -4.09 13.29 18.35
C PRO A 89 -3.16 13.07 17.15
N CYS A 90 -3.75 12.63 16.05
CA CYS A 90 -3.07 12.50 14.78
C CYS A 90 -2.70 13.87 14.22
N ARG A 91 -1.47 14.03 13.71
CA ARG A 91 -1.03 15.24 13.00
C ARG A 91 -1.77 15.37 11.68
N PHE A 92 -1.66 14.36 10.83
CA PHE A 92 -2.39 14.25 9.57
C PHE A 92 -2.55 12.79 9.17
N ILE A 93 -3.53 12.52 8.31
CA ILE A 93 -3.78 11.20 7.76
C ILE A 93 -3.20 11.14 6.35
N LEU A 94 -2.41 10.12 6.05
CA LEU A 94 -2.00 9.77 4.70
C LEU A 94 -2.90 8.65 4.18
N ALA A 95 -3.43 8.78 2.98
CA ALA A 95 -4.29 7.77 2.37
C ALA A 95 -3.69 7.26 1.05
N LYS A 96 -3.56 5.93 0.94
CA LYS A 96 -3.18 5.27 -0.31
C LYS A 96 -4.41 5.12 -1.20
N ALA A 97 -4.32 5.58 -2.43
CA ALA A 97 -5.40 5.54 -3.41
C ALA A 97 -5.04 4.63 -4.57
N PHE A 98 -6.02 3.85 -5.01
CA PHE A 98 -5.95 3.00 -6.19
C PHE A 98 -7.31 2.99 -6.88
N THR A 99 -7.31 2.62 -8.16
CA THR A 99 -8.52 2.48 -8.97
C THR A 99 -8.58 1.04 -9.45
N THR A 100 -9.64 0.33 -9.11
CA THR A 100 -9.86 -1.06 -9.55
C THR A 100 -10.62 -1.13 -10.88
N GLY A 101 -11.10 0.00 -11.38
CA GLY A 101 -12.07 0.07 -12.50
C GLY A 101 -13.48 -0.37 -12.12
N LEU A 102 -13.66 -0.85 -10.89
CA LEU A 102 -14.94 -1.29 -10.34
C LEU A 102 -15.35 -0.25 -9.29
N PHE A 103 -16.51 0.38 -9.50
CA PHE A 103 -17.12 1.35 -8.58
C PHE A 103 -16.42 2.73 -8.51
N LEU A 104 -16.76 3.52 -7.48
CA LEU A 104 -16.17 4.84 -7.25
C LEU A 104 -14.67 4.68 -6.98
N SER A 105 -13.83 5.42 -7.72
CA SER A 105 -12.38 5.39 -7.52
C SER A 105 -12.01 5.96 -6.15
N LEU A 106 -10.97 5.40 -5.51
CA LEU A 106 -10.49 5.93 -4.24
C LEU A 106 -10.01 7.38 -4.32
N PRO A 107 -9.31 7.82 -5.39
CA PRO A 107 -8.98 9.23 -5.55
C PRO A 107 -10.21 10.15 -5.46
N GLU A 108 -11.30 9.78 -6.13
CA GLU A 108 -12.54 10.56 -6.10
C GLU A 108 -13.23 10.49 -4.74
N PHE A 109 -13.30 9.30 -4.15
CA PHE A 109 -13.82 9.11 -2.80
C PHE A 109 -13.09 9.99 -1.77
N TYR A 110 -11.76 10.01 -1.79
CA TYR A 110 -10.96 10.80 -0.87
C TYR A 110 -11.17 12.31 -1.05
N ARG A 111 -11.26 12.81 -2.30
CA ARG A 111 -11.61 14.23 -2.54
C ARG A 111 -12.94 14.60 -1.92
N ARG A 112 -13.96 13.76 -2.09
CA ARG A 112 -15.30 13.96 -1.47
C ARG A 112 -15.25 13.94 0.05
N CYS A 113 -14.28 13.24 0.64
CA CYS A 113 -14.03 13.21 2.07
C CYS A 113 -13.08 14.33 2.56
N GLY A 114 -12.74 15.30 1.71
CA GLY A 114 -11.93 16.47 2.07
C GLY A 114 -10.42 16.24 2.04
N PHE A 115 -9.94 15.09 1.54
CA PHE A 115 -8.52 14.86 1.37
C PHE A 115 -7.98 15.61 0.16
N LYS A 116 -6.74 16.08 0.28
CA LYS A 116 -5.99 16.77 -0.77
C LYS A 116 -5.01 15.79 -1.45
N PRO A 117 -4.80 15.87 -2.77
CA PRO A 117 -3.80 15.04 -3.44
C PRO A 117 -2.39 15.44 -2.99
N VAL A 118 -1.51 14.45 -2.79
CA VAL A 118 -0.08 14.70 -2.58
C VAL A 118 0.58 15.05 -3.92
N PRO A 119 1.22 16.22 -4.07
CA PRO A 119 1.93 16.59 -5.30
C PRO A 119 2.96 15.54 -5.72
N GLY A 120 3.09 15.27 -7.02
CA GLY A 120 4.06 14.31 -7.55
C GLY A 120 3.73 12.82 -7.30
N SER A 121 2.66 12.49 -6.56
CA SER A 121 2.30 11.09 -6.27
C SER A 121 1.64 10.35 -7.44
N GLY A 122 1.25 11.06 -8.52
CA GLY A 122 0.48 10.51 -9.63
C GLY A 122 -0.94 10.09 -9.22
N GLY A 123 -1.54 10.75 -8.21
CA GLY A 123 -2.87 10.43 -7.72
C GLY A 123 -2.94 9.17 -6.84
N ARG A 124 -1.80 8.63 -6.43
CA ARG A 124 -1.71 7.43 -5.58
C ARG A 124 -1.71 7.74 -4.09
N LEU A 125 -1.46 9.00 -3.71
CA LEU A 125 -1.43 9.42 -2.32
C LEU A 125 -2.27 10.68 -2.12
N PHE A 126 -3.01 10.67 -1.03
CA PHE A 126 -3.84 11.76 -0.55
C PHE A 126 -3.52 12.04 0.91
N TYR A 127 -3.78 13.24 1.39
CA TYR A 127 -3.60 13.59 2.79
C TYR A 127 -4.77 14.41 3.34
N LEU A 128 -5.00 14.30 4.64
CA LEU A 128 -5.95 15.13 5.39
C LEU A 128 -5.25 15.68 6.63
N PRO A 129 -5.01 17.00 6.73
CA PRO A 129 -4.55 17.63 7.96
C PRO A 129 -5.54 17.40 9.11
N VAL A 130 -5.02 17.15 10.32
CA VAL A 130 -5.84 16.89 11.51
C VAL A 130 -5.45 17.87 12.63
N ALA A 131 -4.38 17.62 13.37
CA ALA A 131 -3.83 18.51 14.38
C ALA A 131 -2.55 19.24 13.92
N GLY A 132 -2.06 18.93 12.72
CA GLY A 132 -0.91 19.57 12.12
C GLY A 132 -0.92 19.51 10.60
N GLU A 133 0.08 20.15 10.00
CA GLU A 133 0.23 20.24 8.54
C GLU A 133 0.81 18.97 7.92
N TYR A 134 0.57 18.82 6.61
CA TYR A 134 1.20 17.77 5.83
C TYR A 134 2.71 18.03 5.69
N GLU A 135 3.50 17.02 6.03
CA GLU A 135 4.96 17.04 5.95
C GLU A 135 5.40 16.08 4.86
N PRO A 136 5.96 16.50 3.71
CA PRO A 136 6.38 15.56 2.67
C PRO A 136 7.56 14.67 3.12
N LEU A 137 7.58 13.42 2.67
CA LEU A 137 8.78 12.59 2.79
C LEU A 137 9.84 13.07 1.79
N PRO A 138 11.14 12.96 2.12
CA PRO A 138 12.21 13.20 1.15
C PRO A 138 12.00 12.32 -0.10
N PRO A 139 12.34 12.83 -1.30
CA PRO A 139 12.23 12.03 -2.52
C PRO A 139 13.02 10.73 -2.37
N ALA A 140 12.36 9.58 -2.61
CA ALA A 140 13.08 8.33 -2.74
C ALA A 140 14.03 8.46 -3.95
N GLY A 141 15.31 8.15 -3.76
CA GLY A 141 16.36 8.32 -4.78
C GLY A 141 16.23 7.45 -6.04
N GLY A 142 15.09 6.76 -6.19
CA GLY A 142 14.80 5.81 -7.25
C GLY A 142 15.61 4.52 -7.13
N TYR A 143 15.23 3.52 -7.92
CA TYR A 143 16.04 2.32 -8.08
C TYR A 143 17.36 2.66 -8.80
N ARG A 144 18.47 2.15 -8.28
CA ARG A 144 19.78 2.17 -8.94
C ARG A 144 20.20 0.72 -9.21
N PRO A 145 20.67 0.37 -10.43
CA PRO A 145 21.08 -0.99 -10.74
C PRO A 145 22.15 -1.52 -9.78
N LEU A 146 21.88 -2.69 -9.18
CA LEU A 146 22.83 -3.39 -8.31
C LEU A 146 23.43 -4.61 -9.04
N PRO A 147 24.73 -4.91 -8.88
CA PRO A 147 25.34 -6.10 -9.49
C PRO A 147 24.65 -7.41 -9.10
N GLU A 148 24.22 -7.53 -7.85
CA GLU A 148 23.51 -8.70 -7.31
C GLU A 148 22.10 -8.91 -7.87
N ASP A 149 21.52 -7.91 -8.54
CA ASP A 149 20.19 -8.01 -9.18
C ASP A 149 20.27 -8.58 -10.60
N ARG A 150 21.48 -8.80 -11.14
CA ARG A 150 21.69 -9.38 -12.47
C ARG A 150 21.39 -10.88 -12.43
N GLY A 151 20.76 -11.40 -13.48
CA GLY A 151 20.44 -12.83 -13.58
C GLY A 151 19.31 -13.32 -12.66
N ARG A 152 18.63 -12.43 -11.95
CA ARG A 152 17.47 -12.76 -11.10
C ARG A 152 16.33 -11.76 -11.26
N ALA A 153 15.19 -12.11 -10.70
CA ALA A 153 14.04 -11.25 -10.53
C ALA A 153 13.57 -11.27 -9.08
N LEU A 154 13.37 -10.08 -8.52
CA LEU A 154 12.91 -9.86 -7.15
C LEU A 154 11.52 -9.23 -7.19
N VAL A 155 10.54 -9.91 -6.61
CA VAL A 155 9.15 -9.45 -6.52
C VAL A 155 8.80 -9.18 -5.06
N PHE A 156 8.59 -7.91 -4.71
CA PHE A 156 8.26 -7.52 -3.35
C PHE A 156 6.74 -7.52 -3.12
N TYR A 157 6.32 -8.04 -1.99
CA TYR A 157 4.92 -7.99 -1.53
C TYR A 157 4.81 -7.50 -0.09
N SER A 158 3.64 -6.95 0.23
CA SER A 158 3.32 -6.41 1.55
C SER A 158 2.32 -7.32 2.27
N PRO A 159 2.46 -7.51 3.59
CA PRO A 159 1.47 -8.20 4.40
C PRO A 159 0.20 -7.39 4.63
N VAL A 160 0.21 -6.09 4.30
CA VAL A 160 -0.86 -5.16 4.64
C VAL A 160 -2.08 -5.34 3.73
N CYS A 161 -1.88 -5.50 2.41
CA CYS A 161 -2.97 -5.72 1.47
C CYS A 161 -3.19 -7.22 1.24
N GLN A 162 -4.44 -7.68 1.35
CA GLN A 162 -4.80 -9.10 1.17
C GLN A 162 -4.47 -9.64 -0.23
N PHE A 163 -4.42 -8.77 -1.24
CA PHE A 163 -4.13 -9.14 -2.63
C PHE A 163 -2.65 -9.00 -3.01
N SER A 164 -1.82 -8.38 -2.16
CA SER A 164 -0.43 -8.06 -2.53
C SER A 164 0.39 -9.31 -2.87
N TYR A 165 0.20 -10.40 -2.12
CA TYR A 165 0.90 -11.65 -2.38
C TYR A 165 0.41 -12.32 -3.67
N SER A 166 -0.90 -12.33 -3.92
CA SER A 166 -1.48 -12.86 -5.17
C SER A 166 -0.93 -12.12 -6.39
N PHE A 167 -0.82 -10.79 -6.33
CA PHE A 167 -0.22 -10.01 -7.41
C PHE A 167 1.27 -10.33 -7.59
N ALA A 168 2.02 -10.55 -6.52
CA ALA A 168 3.43 -10.93 -6.61
C ALA A 168 3.62 -12.34 -7.19
N VAL A 169 2.75 -13.30 -6.83
CA VAL A 169 2.75 -14.64 -7.42
C VAL A 169 2.47 -14.57 -8.92
N GLU A 170 1.49 -13.77 -9.34
CA GLU A 170 1.18 -13.59 -10.77
C GLU A 170 2.32 -12.90 -11.51
N ALA A 171 2.93 -11.86 -10.93
CA ALA A 171 4.10 -11.21 -11.51
C ALA A 171 5.27 -12.19 -11.67
N ALA A 172 5.55 -12.99 -10.64
CA ALA A 172 6.58 -14.02 -10.69
C ALA A 172 6.28 -15.09 -11.74
N ARG A 173 5.02 -15.49 -11.91
CA ARG A 173 4.60 -16.41 -12.97
C ARG A 173 4.93 -15.84 -14.34
N VAL A 174 4.54 -14.60 -14.62
CA VAL A 174 4.82 -13.93 -15.91
C VAL A 174 6.32 -13.84 -16.16
N VAL A 175 7.13 -13.53 -15.14
CA VAL A 175 8.59 -13.50 -15.27
C VAL A 175 9.12 -14.88 -15.66
N ARG A 176 8.70 -15.96 -14.98
CA ARG A 176 9.13 -17.33 -15.31
C ARG A 176 8.73 -17.77 -16.71
N GLU A 177 7.57 -17.32 -17.20
CA GLU A 177 7.13 -17.60 -18.58
C GLU A 177 7.94 -16.85 -19.63
N VAL A 178 8.43 -15.65 -19.31
CA VAL A 178 9.13 -14.77 -20.25
C VAL A 178 10.65 -15.00 -20.24
N ALA A 179 11.20 -15.33 -19.08
CA ALA A 179 12.63 -15.45 -18.82
C ALA A 179 12.87 -16.63 -17.86
N PRO A 180 12.70 -17.88 -18.33
CA PRO A 180 12.80 -19.08 -17.50
C PRO A 180 14.20 -19.31 -16.90
N GLU A 181 15.22 -18.66 -17.45
CA GLU A 181 16.60 -18.71 -16.98
C GLU A 181 16.87 -17.85 -15.74
N LEU A 182 15.99 -16.90 -15.42
CA LEU A 182 16.16 -16.04 -14.25
C LEU A 182 15.67 -16.73 -12.98
N GLU A 183 16.47 -16.64 -11.92
CA GLU A 183 15.99 -16.99 -10.58
C GLU A 183 14.90 -16.00 -10.16
N VAL A 184 13.74 -16.48 -9.68
CA VAL A 184 12.61 -15.62 -9.30
C VAL A 184 12.28 -15.79 -7.82
N GLU A 185 12.46 -14.72 -7.07
CA GLU A 185 12.25 -14.68 -5.62
C GLU A 185 11.09 -13.76 -5.24
N LEU A 186 10.29 -14.21 -4.26
CA LEU A 186 9.22 -13.44 -3.66
C LEU A 186 9.66 -12.97 -2.28
N LEU A 187 9.77 -11.66 -2.06
CA LEU A 187 10.25 -11.08 -0.80
C LEU A 187 9.15 -10.30 -0.08
N ASN A 188 8.94 -10.62 1.20
CA ASN A 188 8.05 -9.86 2.05
C ASN A 188 8.76 -8.57 2.49
N MET A 189 8.31 -7.41 2.01
CA MET A 189 8.96 -6.13 2.28
C MET A 189 8.86 -5.69 3.75
N TRP A 190 7.96 -6.26 4.55
CA TRP A 190 7.89 -5.98 5.99
C TRP A 190 8.84 -6.85 6.83
N GLU A 191 9.24 -8.02 6.32
CA GLU A 191 10.21 -8.92 6.97
C GLU A 191 11.64 -8.64 6.50
N SER A 192 11.80 -8.20 5.25
CA SER A 192 13.08 -7.79 4.65
C SER A 192 13.03 -6.34 4.16
N PRO A 193 12.75 -5.35 5.03
CA PRO A 193 12.63 -3.95 4.62
C PRO A 193 13.92 -3.39 4.02
N GLN A 194 15.07 -3.87 4.49
CA GLN A 194 16.38 -3.44 3.97
C GLN A 194 16.55 -3.79 2.50
N GLU A 195 16.11 -4.97 2.05
CA GLU A 195 16.17 -5.37 0.64
C GLU A 195 15.29 -4.49 -0.26
N PHE A 196 14.13 -4.09 0.25
CA PHE A 196 13.20 -3.20 -0.46
C PHE A 196 13.74 -1.77 -0.53
N LEU A 197 14.25 -1.26 0.59
CA LEU A 197 14.82 0.10 0.70
C LEU A 197 16.11 0.24 -0.13
N LYS A 198 16.98 -0.77 -0.12
CA LYS A 198 18.20 -0.83 -0.95
C LYS A 198 17.93 -0.65 -2.43
N ARG A 199 16.73 -1.04 -2.89
CA ARG A 199 16.25 -0.93 -4.28
C ARG A 199 15.34 0.29 -4.52
N GLY A 200 15.40 1.28 -3.62
CA GLY A 200 14.67 2.53 -3.75
C GLY A 200 13.14 2.36 -3.67
N GLY A 201 12.67 1.31 -3.00
CA GLY A 201 11.24 1.00 -2.88
C GLY A 201 10.61 0.45 -4.17
N CYS A 202 11.42 -0.14 -5.06
CA CYS A 202 10.94 -0.75 -6.29
C CYS A 202 10.27 -2.11 -6.00
N GLY A 203 9.01 -2.27 -6.41
CA GLY A 203 8.22 -3.47 -6.16
C GLY A 203 8.60 -4.68 -7.01
N LEU A 204 9.22 -4.46 -8.17
CA LEU A 204 9.66 -5.51 -9.08
C LEU A 204 10.95 -5.09 -9.78
N VAL A 205 12.00 -5.90 -9.61
CA VAL A 205 13.27 -5.76 -10.32
C VAL A 205 13.51 -7.03 -11.12
N VAL A 206 13.81 -6.90 -12.41
CA VAL A 206 14.09 -8.02 -13.32
C VAL A 206 15.42 -7.73 -14.01
N ASN A 207 16.40 -8.61 -13.80
CA ASN A 207 17.74 -8.52 -14.38
C ASN A 207 18.36 -7.12 -14.22
N ALA A 208 18.43 -6.66 -12.96
CA ALA A 208 18.90 -5.35 -12.54
C ALA A 208 18.17 -4.14 -13.16
N LYS A 209 16.94 -4.29 -13.66
CA LYS A 209 16.10 -3.20 -14.17
C LYS A 209 14.75 -3.16 -13.46
N PRO A 210 14.22 -1.97 -13.13
CA PRO A 210 12.92 -1.87 -12.48
C PRO A 210 11.80 -2.09 -13.50
N VAL A 211 10.75 -2.81 -13.09
CA VAL A 211 9.47 -2.90 -13.83
C VAL A 211 8.45 -2.05 -13.09
N ARG A 212 7.87 -1.05 -13.76
CA ARG A 212 7.01 -0.03 -13.14
C ARG A 212 5.53 -0.25 -13.40
N SER A 213 5.17 -0.95 -14.48
CA SER A 213 3.80 -1.35 -14.75
C SER A 213 3.28 -2.29 -13.67
N PHE A 214 1.98 -2.23 -13.42
CA PHE A 214 1.29 -3.14 -12.52
C PHE A 214 1.00 -4.46 -13.23
N VAL A 215 0.97 -5.57 -12.50
CA VAL A 215 0.79 -6.92 -13.08
C VAL A 215 -0.46 -7.09 -13.93
N MET A 216 -1.51 -6.30 -13.67
CA MET A 216 -2.76 -6.32 -14.44
C MET A 216 -2.73 -5.40 -15.66
N ASP A 217 -1.68 -4.61 -15.86
CA ASP A 217 -1.55 -3.71 -17.00
C ASP A 217 -1.18 -4.49 -18.26
N LYS A 218 -1.75 -4.09 -19.41
CA LYS A 218 -1.47 -4.75 -20.71
C LYS A 218 0.01 -4.72 -21.10
N GLU A 219 0.73 -3.69 -20.67
CA GLU A 219 2.14 -3.47 -21.00
C GLU A 219 3.10 -4.27 -20.10
N PHE A 220 2.60 -4.86 -19.02
CA PHE A 220 3.42 -5.51 -18.00
C PHE A 220 4.35 -6.57 -18.57
N ARG A 221 3.79 -7.49 -19.37
CA ARG A 221 4.55 -8.56 -20.00
C ARG A 221 5.66 -8.04 -20.92
N GLU A 222 5.39 -6.98 -21.66
CA GLU A 222 6.37 -6.38 -22.57
C GLU A 222 7.46 -5.62 -21.82
N GLU A 223 7.14 -4.96 -20.71
CA GLU A 223 8.15 -4.36 -19.84
C GLU A 223 9.05 -5.43 -19.21
N VAL A 224 8.48 -6.54 -18.73
CA VAL A 224 9.24 -7.69 -18.21
C VAL A 224 10.18 -8.27 -19.29
N LYS A 225 9.70 -8.46 -20.54
CA LYS A 225 10.55 -8.89 -21.66
C LYS A 225 11.73 -7.95 -21.91
N ARG A 226 11.47 -6.63 -21.94
CA ARG A 226 12.53 -5.61 -22.12
C ARG A 226 13.51 -5.60 -20.96
N ALA A 227 13.03 -5.83 -19.75
CA ALA A 227 13.86 -5.89 -18.56
C ALA A 227 14.77 -7.13 -18.59
N ALA A 228 14.20 -8.30 -18.86
CA ALA A 228 14.90 -9.59 -18.90
C ALA A 228 16.05 -9.64 -19.92
N ARG A 229 15.89 -9.02 -21.10
CA ARG A 229 16.96 -8.94 -22.12
C ARG A 229 18.24 -8.37 -21.50
N GLY A 230 19.29 -9.19 -21.41
CA GLY A 230 20.63 -8.73 -21.04
C GLY A 230 21.10 -7.60 -21.96
N ARG A 231 21.93 -6.71 -21.43
CA ARG A 231 22.91 -6.03 -22.29
C ARG A 231 24.16 -6.89 -22.30
#